data_AF-A0A821ZP77-F1
#
_entry.id   AF-A0A821ZP77-F1
#
_cell.length_a   1.000
_cell.length_b   1.000
_cell.length_c   1.000
_cell.angle_alpha   90.00
_cell.angle_beta   90.00
_cell.angle_gamma   90.00
#
_symmetry.space_group_name_H-M   'P 1'
#
loop_
_entity.id
_entity.type
_entity.pdbx_description
1 polymer ?
#
loop_
_entity_poly.entity_id
_entity_poly.type
_entity_poly.pdbx_seq_one_letter_code
_entity_poly.pdbx_strand_id
1 'polypeptide(L)'
;MEIVAATCNDGVRNGGEIGIDCDGPCVKRCYGRACSLPDHCWSGVCGTNRTCLAATCNDGVRNGGEIGIDCDGPCVKQCNGRACSLPDHCWSGVCGTNRTCLAATCNDRVRNGGEIGIDCDGPCVKRCNGGACRSADHCWSGVCGTNQTCLAATCNDRVRNGGEIGIDCDGPCVKRCYGRACSLPDDCWSGVCGSNRTCLAATCNDRVRNGGEIGIDCDGPCVKRCTGRACSSPDHCWSGVCGTNRTCSAASCNDGVRNGGEIGIDCDAPCLKRCNGRACSSPDDCWSGVCVAGQICSGKCF
;
A
#
# COMPACT_ATOMS: atom_id res chain seq x y z
N MET A 1 -55.85 39.13 17.01
CA MET A 1 -55.17 38.27 16.03
C MET A 1 -53.94 39.01 15.57
N GLU A 2 -52.77 38.57 16.00
CA GLU A 2 -51.50 39.13 15.53
C GLU A 2 -51.28 38.62 14.10
N ILE A 3 -51.14 39.53 13.13
CA ILE A 3 -50.76 39.15 11.77
C ILE A 3 -49.25 38.94 11.80
N VAL A 4 -48.83 37.69 11.98
CA VAL A 4 -47.42 37.33 11.85
C VAL A 4 -47.06 37.43 10.36
N ALA A 5 -46.05 38.24 10.03
CA ALA A 5 -45.57 38.38 8.67
C ALA A 5 -44.94 37.07 8.19
N ALA A 6 -45.21 36.69 6.93
CA ALA A 6 -44.62 35.53 6.29
C ALA A 6 -43.08 35.65 6.25
N THR A 7 -42.37 34.60 6.67
CA THR A 7 -40.89 34.55 6.63
C THR A 7 -40.42 33.20 6.12
N CYS A 8 -39.30 33.16 5.40
CA CYS A 8 -38.72 31.94 4.78
C CYS A 8 -38.05 30.97 5.78
N ASN A 9 -38.59 30.87 6.98
CA ASN A 9 -38.12 30.02 8.09
C ASN A 9 -39.16 29.91 9.22
N ASP A 10 -40.46 30.12 8.93
CA ASP A 10 -41.54 30.02 9.92
C ASP A 10 -42.19 28.62 9.98
N GLY A 11 -41.74 27.70 9.14
CA GLY A 11 -42.20 26.31 9.11
C GLY A 11 -43.58 26.14 8.49
N VAL A 12 -44.15 27.18 7.86
CA VAL A 12 -45.46 27.10 7.22
C VAL A 12 -45.40 27.60 5.78
N ARG A 13 -46.09 26.91 4.86
CA ARG A 13 -46.18 27.37 3.47
C ARG A 13 -47.14 28.56 3.36
N ASN A 14 -46.61 29.77 3.37
CA ASN A 14 -47.37 31.01 3.23
C ASN A 14 -46.65 31.98 2.25
N GLY A 15 -46.98 33.27 2.22
CA GLY A 15 -46.14 34.31 1.58
C GLY A 15 -45.89 34.23 0.06
N GLY A 16 -46.41 33.24 -0.66
CA GLY A 16 -46.10 32.97 -2.07
C GLY A 16 -45.05 31.87 -2.31
N GLU A 17 -44.71 31.11 -1.28
CA GLU A 17 -43.74 30.01 -1.35
C GLU A 17 -44.25 28.81 -2.17
N ILE A 18 -43.31 28.10 -2.82
CA ILE A 18 -43.64 26.89 -3.59
C ILE A 18 -43.59 25.64 -2.69
N GLY A 19 -42.60 25.55 -1.80
CA GLY A 19 -42.57 24.58 -0.69
C GLY A 19 -42.73 25.28 0.66
N ILE A 20 -42.60 24.56 1.78
CA ILE A 20 -42.54 25.18 3.11
C ILE A 20 -41.19 25.90 3.21
N ASP A 21 -41.18 27.21 3.42
CA ASP A 21 -39.99 28.06 3.60
C ASP A 21 -38.99 28.04 2.41
N CYS A 22 -39.42 27.63 1.22
CA CYS A 22 -38.52 27.45 0.07
C CYS A 22 -39.15 27.77 -1.29
N ASP A 23 -38.27 28.19 -2.21
CA ASP A 23 -38.62 28.70 -3.56
C ASP A 23 -39.61 29.90 -3.51
N GLY A 24 -40.01 30.43 -4.67
CA GLY A 24 -40.88 31.60 -4.75
C GLY A 24 -40.16 32.87 -4.28
N PRO A 25 -40.63 33.56 -3.22
CA PRO A 25 -39.94 34.70 -2.62
C PRO A 25 -38.70 34.30 -1.81
N CYS A 26 -38.53 33.01 -1.49
CA CYS A 26 -37.44 32.53 -0.65
C CYS A 26 -36.16 32.20 -1.44
N VAL A 27 -35.03 32.59 -0.86
CA VAL A 27 -33.69 32.42 -1.48
C VAL A 27 -33.27 30.95 -1.52
N LYS A 28 -33.65 30.17 -0.49
CA LYS A 28 -33.35 28.74 -0.40
C LYS A 28 -34.30 27.93 -1.28
N ARG A 29 -33.75 26.93 -1.96
CA ARG A 29 -34.44 26.10 -2.94
C ARG A 29 -34.99 24.82 -2.33
N CYS A 30 -36.13 24.36 -2.84
CA CYS A 30 -36.75 23.12 -2.40
C CYS A 30 -36.02 21.86 -2.94
N TYR A 31 -36.36 20.69 -2.40
CA TYR A 31 -35.87 19.38 -2.88
C TYR A 31 -36.00 19.22 -4.40
N GLY A 32 -34.99 18.62 -5.03
CA GLY A 32 -34.95 18.34 -6.47
C GLY A 32 -34.56 19.53 -7.34
N ARG A 33 -34.45 20.74 -6.78
CA ARG A 33 -33.97 21.93 -7.50
C ARG A 33 -32.47 21.91 -7.68
N ALA A 34 -31.99 22.50 -8.77
CA ALA A 34 -30.55 22.63 -9.01
C ALA A 34 -29.88 23.47 -7.92
N CYS A 35 -28.69 23.09 -7.49
CA CYS A 35 -27.88 23.80 -6.50
C CYS A 35 -26.41 23.76 -6.89
N SER A 36 -25.62 24.65 -6.27
CA SER A 36 -24.17 24.66 -6.44
C SER A 36 -23.40 24.62 -5.13
N LEU A 37 -24.03 25.06 -4.05
CA LEU A 37 -23.54 25.00 -2.68
C LEU A 37 -24.66 24.47 -1.78
N PRO A 38 -24.32 23.86 -0.63
CA PRO A 38 -25.31 23.35 0.33
C PRO A 38 -26.31 24.43 0.79
N ASP A 39 -25.82 25.66 1.03
CA ASP A 39 -26.61 26.80 1.51
C ASP A 39 -27.70 27.28 0.53
N HIS A 40 -27.64 26.82 -0.73
CA HIS A 40 -28.67 27.12 -1.72
C HIS A 40 -29.92 26.28 -1.51
N CYS A 41 -29.85 25.22 -0.73
CA CYS A 41 -30.91 24.29 -0.47
C CYS A 41 -31.54 24.57 0.89
N TRP A 42 -32.86 24.45 0.97
CA TRP A 42 -33.57 24.56 2.25
C TRP A 42 -33.08 23.52 3.26
N SER A 43 -32.85 22.29 2.81
CA SER A 43 -32.24 21.22 3.60
C SER A 43 -30.79 21.51 4.02
N GLY A 44 -30.12 22.49 3.40
CA GLY A 44 -28.68 22.66 3.57
C GLY A 44 -27.86 21.53 2.95
N VAL A 45 -28.43 20.69 2.08
CA VAL A 45 -27.74 19.57 1.43
C VAL A 45 -27.84 19.68 -0.09
N CYS A 46 -26.70 19.88 -0.74
CA CYS A 46 -26.56 19.87 -2.20
C CYS A 46 -25.84 18.59 -2.63
N GLY A 47 -26.57 17.69 -3.30
CA GLY A 47 -26.05 16.39 -3.73
C GLY A 47 -24.99 16.50 -4.84
N THR A 48 -24.26 15.41 -5.07
CA THR A 48 -23.24 15.31 -6.12
C THR A 48 -23.80 15.56 -7.53
N ASN A 49 -25.08 15.26 -7.74
CA ASN A 49 -25.81 15.55 -8.98
C ASN A 49 -26.26 17.02 -9.10
N ARG A 50 -25.73 17.92 -8.25
CA ARG A 50 -26.04 19.35 -8.25
C ARG A 50 -27.53 19.63 -8.03
N THR A 51 -28.17 18.81 -7.21
CA THR A 51 -29.59 18.94 -6.84
C THR A 51 -29.76 18.96 -5.33
N CYS A 52 -30.71 19.75 -4.84
CA CYS A 52 -31.05 19.79 -3.43
C CYS A 52 -31.63 18.45 -3.00
N LEU A 53 -31.05 17.86 -1.96
CA LEU A 53 -31.53 16.62 -1.36
C LEU A 53 -32.52 16.92 -0.24
N ALA A 54 -33.38 15.96 0.08
CA ALA A 54 -34.27 16.08 1.23
C ALA A 54 -33.44 15.96 2.51
N ALA A 55 -33.88 16.62 3.58
CA ALA A 55 -33.34 16.42 4.93
C ALA A 55 -33.50 14.95 5.35
N THR A 56 -32.45 14.36 5.93
CA THR A 56 -32.49 12.98 6.45
C THR A 56 -31.74 12.87 7.76
N CYS A 57 -32.18 11.96 8.64
CA CYS A 57 -31.61 11.71 9.97
C CYS A 57 -30.22 11.02 9.98
N ASN A 58 -29.40 11.26 8.96
CA ASN A 58 -28.05 10.72 8.80
C ASN A 58 -27.26 11.46 7.71
N ASP A 59 -27.60 12.72 7.40
CA ASP A 59 -26.89 13.54 6.40
C ASP A 59 -25.78 14.41 7.01
N GLY A 60 -25.64 14.43 8.33
CA GLY A 60 -24.61 15.18 9.04
C GLY A 60 -24.93 16.66 9.19
N VAL A 61 -26.14 17.10 8.84
CA VAL A 61 -26.57 18.49 8.89
C VAL A 61 -27.80 18.61 9.78
N ARG A 62 -27.77 19.53 10.75
CA ARG A 62 -28.97 19.85 11.54
C ARG A 62 -30.00 20.57 10.67
N ASN A 63 -30.96 19.84 10.14
CA ASN A 63 -32.01 20.35 9.25
C ASN A 63 -33.37 19.67 9.57
N GLY A 64 -34.40 19.86 8.75
CA GLY A 64 -35.63 19.06 8.80
C GLY A 64 -36.48 19.11 10.09
N GLY A 65 -36.13 19.94 11.07
CA GLY A 65 -36.76 20.00 12.40
C GLY A 65 -36.02 19.26 13.51
N GLU A 66 -34.78 18.82 13.28
CA GLU A 66 -33.95 18.13 14.26
C GLU A 66 -33.52 19.03 15.44
N ILE A 67 -33.38 18.42 16.62
CA ILE A 67 -32.90 19.13 17.82
C ILE A 67 -31.38 19.08 17.91
N GLY A 68 -30.76 17.94 17.62
CA GLY A 68 -29.32 17.81 17.38
C GLY A 68 -29.02 17.60 15.90
N ILE A 69 -27.76 17.36 15.54
CA ILE A 69 -27.42 16.92 14.17
C ILE A 69 -27.89 15.47 14.03
N ASP A 70 -28.77 15.18 13.07
CA ASP A 70 -29.30 13.83 12.75
C ASP A 70 -30.05 13.14 13.91
N CYS A 71 -30.50 13.87 14.93
CA CYS A 71 -31.12 13.28 16.13
C CYS A 71 -32.21 14.15 16.76
N ASP A 72 -33.12 13.47 17.47
CA ASP A 72 -34.34 14.02 18.08
C ASP A 72 -35.29 14.69 17.04
N GLY A 73 -36.41 15.23 17.51
CA GLY A 73 -37.41 15.88 16.67
C GLY A 73 -38.11 14.86 15.77
N PRO A 74 -37.99 14.97 14.43
CA PRO A 74 -38.53 13.98 13.49
C PRO A 74 -37.72 12.68 13.44
N CYS A 75 -36.51 12.65 14.02
CA CYS A 75 -35.62 11.51 13.95
C CYS A 75 -35.88 10.49 15.07
N VAL A 76 -35.82 9.21 14.71
CA VAL A 76 -36.05 8.09 15.65
C VAL A 76 -34.94 8.00 16.69
N LYS A 77 -33.69 8.24 16.27
CA LYS A 77 -32.52 8.20 17.14
C LYS A 77 -32.43 9.45 18.01
N GLN A 78 -32.17 9.21 19.28
CA GLN A 78 -32.11 10.23 20.31
C GLN A 78 -30.69 10.80 20.43
N CYS A 79 -30.61 12.09 20.76
CA CYS A 79 -29.34 12.76 21.05
C CYS A 79 -28.76 12.34 22.42
N ASN A 80 -27.48 12.69 22.67
CA ASN A 80 -26.82 12.42 23.95
C ASN A 80 -27.60 13.02 25.14
N GLY A 81 -27.65 12.29 26.25
CA GLY A 81 -28.38 12.66 27.48
C GLY A 81 -29.87 12.28 27.50
N ARG A 82 -30.45 11.85 26.37
CA ARG A 82 -31.84 11.39 26.30
C ARG A 82 -32.00 9.98 26.84
N ALA A 83 -33.20 9.67 27.31
CA ALA A 83 -33.53 8.33 27.80
C ALA A 83 -33.46 7.30 26.65
N CYS A 84 -32.92 6.11 26.94
CA CYS A 84 -32.79 5.03 25.97
C CYS A 84 -33.09 3.68 26.60
N SER A 85 -33.53 2.75 25.75
CA SER A 85 -33.81 1.38 26.15
C SER A 85 -32.85 0.36 25.56
N LEU A 86 -32.42 0.63 24.34
CA LEU A 86 -31.48 -0.17 23.56
C LEU A 86 -30.43 0.77 22.96
N PRO A 87 -29.25 0.27 22.61
CA PRO A 87 -28.19 1.08 22.01
C PRO A 87 -28.62 1.76 20.70
N ASP A 88 -29.43 1.10 19.87
CA ASP A 88 -29.94 1.66 18.60
C ASP A 88 -30.90 2.84 18.77
N HIS A 89 -31.40 3.08 19.98
CA HIS A 89 -32.20 4.28 20.27
C HIS A 89 -31.34 5.54 20.30
N CYS A 90 -30.02 5.40 20.43
CA CYS A 90 -29.09 6.51 20.53
C CYS A 90 -28.42 6.74 19.18
N TRP A 91 -28.26 8.02 18.81
CA TRP A 91 -27.46 8.39 17.64
C TRP A 91 -26.05 7.79 17.72
N SER A 92 -25.43 7.82 18.91
CA SER A 92 -24.12 7.25 19.17
C SER A 92 -24.07 5.72 19.08
N GLY A 93 -25.24 5.05 19.10
CA GLY A 93 -25.31 3.61 19.26
C GLY A 93 -24.91 3.14 20.67
N VAL A 94 -24.84 4.03 21.66
CA VAL A 94 -24.44 3.68 23.04
C VAL A 94 -25.50 4.14 24.04
N CYS A 95 -26.17 3.16 24.67
CA CYS A 95 -27.10 3.39 25.77
C CYS A 95 -26.44 3.02 27.10
N GLY A 96 -26.17 4.02 27.94
CA GLY A 96 -25.50 3.85 29.23
C GLY A 96 -26.31 3.06 30.25
N THR A 97 -25.66 2.59 31.31
CA THR A 97 -26.30 1.86 32.42
C THR A 97 -27.40 2.66 33.10
N ASN A 98 -27.26 3.98 33.15
CA ASN A 98 -28.28 4.92 33.64
C ASN A 98 -29.42 5.17 32.63
N ARG A 99 -29.58 4.31 31.62
CA ARG A 99 -30.65 4.39 30.59
C ARG A 99 -30.64 5.72 29.84
N THR A 100 -29.45 6.26 29.60
CA THR A 100 -29.25 7.52 28.87
C THR A 100 -28.27 7.36 27.72
N CYS A 101 -28.51 8.05 26.61
CA CYS A 101 -27.62 8.04 25.46
C CYS A 101 -26.30 8.71 25.83
N LEU A 102 -25.19 8.00 25.62
CA LEU A 102 -23.86 8.51 25.88
C LEU A 102 -23.24 9.03 24.59
N ALA A 103 -22.32 10.00 24.71
CA ALA A 103 -21.53 10.43 23.58
C ALA A 103 -20.65 9.28 23.05
N ALA A 104 -20.40 9.29 21.75
CA ALA A 104 -19.38 8.45 21.11
C ALA A 104 -18.01 8.69 21.76
N THR A 105 -17.29 7.61 22.08
CA THR A 105 -15.93 7.69 22.62
C THR A 105 -15.03 6.64 22.00
N CYS A 106 -13.74 6.94 21.89
CA CYS A 106 -12.73 6.03 21.32
C CYS A 106 -12.40 4.77 22.13
N ASN A 107 -13.29 4.32 23.03
CA ASN A 107 -13.14 3.11 23.84
C ASN A 107 -14.52 2.52 24.23
N ASP A 108 -15.60 2.82 23.49
CA ASP A 108 -16.96 2.34 23.78
C ASP A 108 -17.35 1.04 23.05
N ARG A 109 -16.43 0.51 22.22
CA ARG A 109 -16.55 -0.73 21.45
C ARG A 109 -17.60 -0.67 20.34
N VAL A 110 -18.00 0.52 19.93
CA VAL A 110 -18.95 0.75 18.85
C VAL A 110 -18.30 1.66 17.82
N ARG A 111 -18.36 1.28 16.54
CA ARG A 111 -17.92 2.19 15.47
C ARG A 111 -18.94 3.32 15.30
N ASN A 112 -18.67 4.46 15.92
CA ASN A 112 -19.55 5.64 15.91
C ASN A 112 -18.71 6.92 15.78
N GLY A 113 -19.32 8.11 15.93
CA GLY A 113 -18.56 9.36 16.09
C GLY A 113 -17.67 9.83 14.92
N GLY A 114 -17.65 9.11 13.79
CA GLY A 114 -16.74 9.35 12.67
C GLY A 114 -15.53 8.41 12.61
N GLU A 115 -15.49 7.37 13.45
CA GLU A 115 -14.41 6.38 13.48
C GLU A 115 -14.29 5.54 12.19
N ILE A 116 -13.06 5.18 11.85
CA ILE A 116 -12.77 4.36 10.67
C ILE A 116 -12.83 2.87 11.02
N GLY A 117 -12.24 2.47 12.15
CA GLY A 117 -12.48 1.15 12.76
C GLY A 117 -13.32 1.29 14.03
N ILE A 118 -13.51 0.22 14.79
CA ILE A 118 -14.14 0.30 16.12
C ILE A 118 -13.11 0.92 17.07
N ASP A 119 -13.45 2.02 17.74
CA ASP A 119 -12.61 2.71 18.74
C ASP A 119 -11.25 3.19 18.20
N CYS A 120 -11.13 3.41 16.89
CA CYS A 120 -9.85 3.76 16.28
C CYS A 120 -9.97 4.60 15.02
N ASP A 121 -8.99 5.51 14.90
CA ASP A 121 -8.80 6.44 13.79
C ASP A 121 -10.01 7.39 13.54
N GLY A 122 -9.92 8.26 12.54
CA GLY A 122 -10.85 9.37 12.34
C GLY A 122 -10.70 10.41 13.47
N PRO A 123 -11.71 10.62 14.33
CA PRO A 123 -11.58 11.48 15.51
C PRO A 123 -10.69 10.88 16.60
N CYS A 124 -10.37 9.59 16.53
CA CYS A 124 -9.60 8.89 17.54
C CYS A 124 -8.10 8.91 17.29
N VAL A 125 -7.32 9.27 18.31
CA VAL A 125 -5.85 9.38 18.23
C VAL A 125 -5.19 8.03 17.96
N LYS A 126 -5.77 6.93 18.45
CA LYS A 126 -5.24 5.58 18.30
C LYS A 126 -5.54 5.03 16.90
N ARG A 127 -4.49 4.57 16.21
CA ARG A 127 -4.63 3.84 14.94
C ARG A 127 -5.16 2.42 15.13
N CYS A 128 -5.82 1.90 14.11
CA CYS A 128 -6.43 0.57 14.14
C CYS A 128 -5.37 -0.55 14.07
N ASN A 129 -5.63 -1.67 14.76
CA ASN A 129 -4.85 -2.91 14.68
C ASN A 129 -5.82 -4.07 14.41
N GLY A 130 -5.87 -4.57 13.17
CA GLY A 130 -6.88 -5.53 12.71
C GLY A 130 -8.24 -4.93 12.30
N GLY A 131 -8.46 -3.63 12.53
CA GLY A 131 -9.70 -2.91 12.17
C GLY A 131 -9.78 -2.52 10.70
N ALA A 132 -10.92 -1.94 10.30
CA ALA A 132 -11.12 -1.42 8.95
C ALA A 132 -10.17 -0.25 8.65
N CYS A 133 -9.73 -0.11 7.40
CA CYS A 133 -8.86 0.95 6.94
C CYS A 133 -9.18 1.37 5.50
N ARG A 134 -8.87 2.61 5.15
CA ARG A 134 -8.94 3.10 3.75
C ARG A 134 -7.56 3.39 3.18
N SER A 135 -6.56 3.56 4.04
CA SER A 135 -5.18 3.80 3.69
C SER A 135 -4.26 3.20 4.75
N ALA A 136 -2.97 3.05 4.41
CA ALA A 136 -1.92 2.66 5.35
C ALA A 136 -1.91 3.55 6.60
N ASP A 137 -2.30 4.82 6.46
CA ASP A 137 -2.26 5.78 7.54
C ASP A 137 -3.34 5.59 8.62
N HIS A 138 -4.21 4.61 8.43
CA HIS A 138 -5.24 4.27 9.40
C HIS A 138 -4.80 3.13 10.32
N CYS A 139 -3.69 2.48 9.97
CA CYS A 139 -3.21 1.27 10.61
C CYS A 139 -1.99 1.53 11.47
N TRP A 140 -1.98 0.96 12.67
CA TRP A 140 -0.81 1.01 13.55
C TRP A 140 0.42 0.38 12.89
N SER A 141 0.23 -0.69 12.11
CA SER A 141 1.27 -1.32 11.30
C SER A 141 1.72 -0.46 10.10
N GLY A 142 0.96 0.56 9.72
CA GLY A 142 1.17 1.26 8.45
C GLY A 142 0.81 0.40 7.22
N VAL A 143 0.12 -0.73 7.39
CA VAL A 143 -0.26 -1.62 6.28
C VAL A 143 -1.77 -1.83 6.26
N CYS A 144 -2.41 -1.31 5.21
CA CYS A 144 -3.82 -1.56 4.92
C CYS A 144 -3.94 -2.60 3.81
N GLY A 145 -4.50 -3.76 4.12
CA GLY A 145 -4.67 -4.86 3.18
C GLY A 145 -5.69 -4.55 2.08
N THR A 146 -5.69 -5.34 1.02
CA THR A 146 -6.63 -5.23 -0.11
C THR A 146 -8.10 -5.40 0.32
N ASN A 147 -8.33 -6.13 1.41
CA ASN A 147 -9.65 -6.32 2.02
C ASN A 147 -10.07 -5.14 2.93
N GLN A 148 -9.37 -4.00 2.87
CA GLN A 148 -9.64 -2.82 3.70
C GLN A 148 -9.52 -3.09 5.20
N THR A 149 -8.58 -3.97 5.59
CA THR A 149 -8.29 -4.30 6.98
C THR A 149 -6.82 -4.06 7.30
N CYS A 150 -6.56 -3.54 8.50
CA CYS A 150 -5.20 -3.34 8.98
C CYS A 150 -4.53 -4.70 9.21
N LEU A 151 -3.44 -4.93 8.50
CA LEU A 151 -2.65 -6.14 8.65
C LEU A 151 -1.68 -5.98 9.82
N ALA A 152 -1.30 -7.09 10.44
CA ALA A 152 -0.22 -7.09 11.43
C ALA A 152 1.11 -6.73 10.77
N ALA A 153 1.98 -6.07 11.51
CA ALA A 153 3.37 -5.83 11.13
C ALA A 153 4.10 -7.17 10.89
N THR A 154 4.84 -7.30 9.79
CA THR A 154 5.66 -8.48 9.52
C THR A 154 7.07 -8.10 9.04
N CYS A 155 8.05 -8.95 9.32
CA CYS A 155 9.47 -8.74 8.97
C CYS A 155 9.80 -8.89 7.48
N ASN A 156 8.84 -8.62 6.60
CA ASN A 156 8.94 -8.74 5.15
C ASN A 156 7.83 -7.97 4.42
N ASP A 157 7.20 -7.00 5.08
CA ASP A 157 6.14 -6.16 4.50
C ASP A 157 6.67 -4.86 3.85
N ARG A 158 7.99 -4.63 3.94
CA ARG A 158 8.71 -3.47 3.40
C ARG A 158 8.35 -2.15 4.07
N VAL A 159 7.78 -2.20 5.27
CA VAL A 159 7.44 -1.03 6.06
C VAL A 159 8.14 -1.13 7.40
N ARG A 160 8.86 -0.08 7.82
CA ARG A 160 9.42 -0.02 9.17
C ARG A 160 8.29 0.16 10.19
N ASN A 161 7.85 -0.93 10.79
CA ASN A 161 6.75 -0.96 11.75
C ASN A 161 7.08 -1.95 12.89
N GLY A 162 6.11 -2.33 13.72
CA GLY A 162 6.26 -3.48 14.63
C GLY A 162 7.31 -3.37 15.76
N GLY A 163 8.10 -2.29 15.83
CA GLY A 163 9.27 -2.16 16.71
C GLY A 163 10.61 -2.44 16.02
N GLU A 164 10.64 -2.51 14.69
CA GLU A 164 11.85 -2.71 13.91
C GLU A 164 12.83 -1.52 13.97
N ILE A 165 14.12 -1.82 13.86
CA ILE A 165 15.18 -0.78 13.84
C ILE A 165 15.45 -0.33 12.41
N GLY A 166 15.50 -1.25 11.45
CA GLY A 166 15.49 -0.95 10.02
C GLY A 166 14.15 -1.36 9.39
N ILE A 167 14.01 -1.24 8.07
CA ILE A 167 12.84 -1.81 7.37
C ILE A 167 13.01 -3.34 7.36
N ASP A 168 12.03 -4.08 7.89
CA ASP A 168 11.99 -5.56 7.91
C ASP A 168 13.16 -6.22 8.66
N CYS A 169 13.88 -5.50 9.53
CA CYS A 169 15.09 -6.02 10.18
C CYS A 169 15.35 -5.47 11.58
N ASP A 170 16.05 -6.29 12.38
CA ASP A 170 16.32 -6.08 13.81
C ASP A 170 15.05 -5.93 14.68
N GLY A 171 15.25 -5.69 15.99
CA GLY A 171 14.17 -5.54 16.96
C GLY A 171 13.44 -6.88 17.15
N PRO A 172 12.14 -6.98 16.80
CA PRO A 172 11.41 -8.24 16.81
C PRO A 172 11.79 -9.19 15.66
N CYS A 173 12.50 -8.71 14.64
CA CYS A 173 12.85 -9.50 13.46
C CYS A 173 14.14 -10.29 13.66
N VAL A 174 14.13 -11.56 13.21
CA VAL A 174 15.27 -12.49 13.33
C VAL A 174 16.45 -12.02 12.47
N LYS A 175 16.15 -11.51 11.27
CA LYS A 175 17.17 -11.03 10.33
C LYS A 175 17.69 -9.66 10.74
N ARG A 176 19.00 -9.48 10.61
CA ARG A 176 19.73 -8.31 11.07
C ARG A 176 19.91 -7.29 9.95
N CYS A 177 19.92 -6.01 10.32
CA CYS A 177 20.16 -4.93 9.38
C CYS A 177 21.65 -4.83 8.97
N TYR A 178 21.92 -4.05 7.93
CA TYR A 178 23.28 -3.71 7.49
C TYR A 178 24.17 -3.22 8.66
N GLY A 179 25.43 -3.67 8.67
CA GLY A 179 26.43 -3.30 9.68
C GLY A 179 26.35 -4.09 10.99
N ARG A 180 25.31 -4.91 11.19
CA ARG A 180 25.20 -5.79 12.36
C ARG A 180 26.10 -7.01 12.22
N ALA A 181 26.56 -7.55 13.35
CA ALA A 181 27.34 -8.79 13.35
C ALA A 181 26.53 -9.98 12.78
N CYS A 182 27.16 -10.91 12.09
CA CYS A 182 26.56 -12.12 11.55
C CYS A 182 27.56 -13.30 11.58
N SER A 183 27.03 -14.52 11.54
CA SER A 183 27.80 -15.75 11.41
C SER A 183 27.52 -16.44 10.07
N LEU A 184 26.28 -16.38 9.61
CA LEU A 184 25.81 -16.95 8.34
C LEU A 184 25.15 -15.88 7.47
N PRO A 185 25.11 -16.06 6.14
CA PRO A 185 24.41 -15.15 5.23
C PRO A 185 22.93 -14.95 5.62
N ASP A 186 22.27 -16.01 6.07
CA ASP A 186 20.85 -16.00 6.48
C ASP A 186 20.55 -15.17 7.73
N ASP A 187 21.58 -14.83 8.53
CA ASP A 187 21.43 -13.91 9.67
C ASP A 187 21.11 -12.49 9.20
N CYS A 188 21.48 -12.16 7.96
CA CYS A 188 21.37 -10.82 7.41
C CYS A 188 20.11 -10.67 6.57
N TRP A 189 19.46 -9.52 6.69
CA TRP A 189 18.32 -9.17 5.84
C TRP A 189 18.69 -9.19 4.35
N SER A 190 19.91 -8.74 4.01
CA SER A 190 20.46 -8.83 2.66
C SER A 190 20.78 -10.26 2.19
N GLY A 191 20.84 -11.23 3.10
CA GLY A 191 21.36 -12.56 2.77
C GLY A 191 22.88 -12.57 2.51
N VAL A 192 23.62 -11.52 2.90
CA VAL A 192 25.06 -11.40 2.68
C VAL A 192 25.79 -11.08 3.98
N CYS A 193 26.57 -12.05 4.47
CA CYS A 193 27.47 -11.89 5.61
C CYS A 193 28.91 -11.72 5.12
N GLY A 194 29.51 -10.55 5.36
CA GLY A 194 30.85 -10.22 4.93
C GLY A 194 31.93 -11.01 5.67
N SER A 195 33.15 -11.03 5.11
CA SER A 195 34.32 -11.69 5.72
C SER A 195 34.70 -11.13 7.10
N ASN A 196 34.34 -9.88 7.38
CA ASN A 196 34.49 -9.24 8.68
C ASN A 196 33.38 -9.62 9.70
N ARG A 197 32.54 -10.62 9.38
CA ARG A 197 31.39 -11.05 10.18
C ARG A 197 30.36 -9.95 10.44
N THR A 198 30.12 -9.11 9.43
CA THR A 198 29.05 -8.09 9.46
C THR A 198 28.15 -8.19 8.24
N CYS A 199 26.87 -7.87 8.42
CA CYS A 199 25.89 -7.85 7.35
C CYS A 199 26.23 -6.75 6.36
N LEU A 200 26.39 -7.13 5.10
CA LEU A 200 26.65 -6.19 4.01
C LEU A 200 25.32 -5.72 3.41
N ALA A 201 25.35 -4.56 2.77
CA ALA A 201 24.19 -4.06 2.04
C ALA A 201 23.97 -4.94 0.80
N ALA A 202 22.72 -5.08 0.38
CA ALA A 202 22.37 -5.68 -0.91
C ALA A 202 23.04 -4.90 -2.05
N THR A 203 23.68 -5.58 -3.00
CA THR A 203 24.29 -4.95 -4.17
C THR A 203 24.03 -5.75 -5.43
N CYS A 204 23.96 -5.08 -6.58
CA CYS A 204 23.70 -5.69 -7.88
C CYS A 204 24.82 -6.57 -8.46
N ASN A 205 25.74 -7.07 -7.63
CA ASN A 205 26.82 -8.00 -8.03
C ASN A 205 27.23 -8.90 -6.85
N ASP A 206 26.36 -9.12 -5.85
CA ASP A 206 26.65 -9.96 -4.67
C ASP A 206 26.22 -11.42 -4.85
N ARG A 207 25.64 -11.76 -6.00
CA ARG A 207 25.19 -13.11 -6.40
C ARG A 207 24.05 -13.65 -5.55
N VAL A 208 23.33 -12.77 -4.84
CA VAL A 208 22.16 -13.12 -4.04
C VAL A 208 20.98 -12.29 -4.54
N ARG A 209 19.83 -12.92 -4.79
CA ARG A 209 18.60 -12.17 -5.12
C ARG A 209 18.07 -11.47 -3.87
N ASN A 210 18.43 -10.20 -3.69
CA ASN A 210 18.07 -9.39 -2.54
C ASN A 210 17.70 -7.96 -2.97
N GLY A 211 17.55 -7.01 -2.04
CA GLY A 211 17.45 -5.58 -2.36
C GLY A 211 16.26 -5.10 -3.19
N GLY A 212 15.33 -5.99 -3.59
CA GLY A 212 14.23 -5.69 -4.52
C GLY A 212 14.47 -6.15 -5.96
N GLU A 213 15.51 -6.94 -6.21
CA GLU A 213 15.82 -7.49 -7.53
C GLU A 213 14.77 -8.48 -8.05
N ILE A 214 14.60 -8.51 -9.39
CA ILE A 214 13.68 -9.45 -10.03
C ILE A 214 14.39 -10.78 -10.34
N GLY A 215 15.64 -10.74 -10.79
CA GLY A 215 16.53 -11.90 -10.87
C GLY A 215 17.71 -11.74 -9.90
N ILE A 216 18.66 -12.68 -9.91
CA ILE A 216 19.91 -12.51 -9.13
C ILE A 216 20.71 -11.38 -9.78
N ASP A 217 21.05 -10.32 -9.02
CA ASP A 217 21.87 -9.18 -9.46
C ASP A 217 21.30 -8.39 -10.67
N CYS A 218 20.01 -8.51 -10.96
CA CYS A 218 19.42 -7.91 -12.16
C CYS A 218 17.96 -7.47 -12.01
N ASP A 219 17.60 -6.45 -12.81
CA ASP A 219 16.31 -5.76 -12.79
C ASP A 219 15.94 -5.15 -11.42
N GLY A 220 14.75 -4.56 -11.31
CA GLY A 220 14.31 -3.85 -10.10
C GLY A 220 15.17 -2.61 -9.85
N PRO A 221 15.91 -2.52 -8.73
CA PRO A 221 16.83 -1.43 -8.46
C PRO A 221 18.13 -1.49 -9.30
N CYS A 222 18.42 -2.63 -9.94
CA CYS A 222 19.66 -2.83 -10.67
C CYS A 222 19.60 -2.30 -12.11
N VAL A 223 20.69 -1.67 -12.55
CA VAL A 223 20.80 -1.07 -13.89
C VAL A 223 20.79 -2.15 -14.97
N LYS A 224 21.46 -3.28 -14.72
CA LYS A 224 21.52 -4.41 -15.65
C LYS A 224 20.21 -5.20 -15.62
N ARG A 225 19.77 -5.61 -16.80
CA ARG A 225 18.52 -6.32 -17.05
C ARG A 225 18.74 -7.83 -17.04
N CYS A 226 17.75 -8.57 -16.57
CA CYS A 226 17.77 -10.03 -16.63
C CYS A 226 17.54 -10.54 -18.06
N THR A 227 17.81 -11.83 -18.28
CA THR A 227 17.52 -12.53 -19.55
C THR A 227 16.08 -12.31 -20.03
N GLY A 228 15.90 -12.12 -21.34
CA GLY A 228 14.62 -11.91 -22.01
C GLY A 228 14.10 -10.47 -22.00
N ARG A 229 14.76 -9.55 -21.27
CA ARG A 229 14.40 -8.12 -21.28
C ARG A 229 14.97 -7.40 -22.50
N ALA A 230 14.30 -6.34 -22.94
CA ALA A 230 14.77 -5.53 -24.05
C ALA A 230 16.11 -4.84 -23.74
N CYS A 231 17.00 -4.78 -24.73
CA CYS A 231 18.31 -4.14 -24.62
C CYS A 231 18.67 -3.40 -25.91
N SER A 232 19.56 -2.40 -25.79
CA SER A 232 20.13 -1.68 -26.94
C SER A 232 21.62 -1.92 -27.09
N SER A 233 22.29 -2.35 -26.04
CA SER A 233 23.70 -2.71 -26.02
C SER A 233 23.94 -3.87 -25.04
N PRO A 234 25.07 -4.59 -25.15
CA PRO A 234 25.42 -5.68 -24.25
C PRO A 234 25.53 -5.24 -22.78
N ASP A 235 25.97 -4.02 -22.50
CA ASP A 235 26.12 -3.47 -21.14
C ASP A 235 24.81 -3.33 -20.37
N HIS A 236 23.67 -3.33 -21.08
CA HIS A 236 22.35 -3.31 -20.46
C HIS A 236 21.94 -4.67 -19.92
N CYS A 237 22.63 -5.74 -20.31
CA CYS A 237 22.28 -7.10 -19.94
C CYS A 237 23.20 -7.61 -18.84
N TRP A 238 22.62 -8.32 -17.86
CA TRP A 238 23.39 -8.99 -16.83
C TRP A 238 24.40 -9.99 -17.42
N SER A 239 23.99 -10.72 -18.46
CA SER A 239 24.86 -11.63 -19.22
C SER A 239 25.97 -10.91 -20.01
N GLY A 240 25.88 -9.60 -20.21
CA GLY A 240 26.75 -8.91 -21.16
C GLY A 240 26.49 -9.30 -22.61
N VAL A 241 25.31 -9.86 -22.94
CA VAL A 241 24.92 -10.24 -24.30
C VAL A 241 23.54 -9.69 -24.64
N CYS A 242 23.50 -8.77 -25.60
CA CYS A 242 22.26 -8.30 -26.22
C CYS A 242 22.06 -9.01 -27.55
N GLY A 243 21.08 -9.90 -27.62
CA GLY A 243 20.78 -10.70 -28.80
C GLY A 243 20.33 -9.85 -29.99
N THR A 244 20.38 -10.44 -31.18
CA THR A 244 19.98 -9.79 -32.44
C THR A 244 18.52 -9.34 -32.46
N ASN A 245 17.67 -10.01 -31.69
CA ASN A 245 16.27 -9.62 -31.45
C ASN A 245 16.10 -8.44 -30.46
N ARG A 246 17.20 -7.79 -30.06
CA ARG A 246 17.24 -6.71 -29.04
C ARG A 246 16.71 -7.14 -27.68
N THR A 247 17.00 -8.38 -27.28
CA THR A 247 16.71 -8.89 -25.93
C THR A 247 17.95 -9.48 -25.29
N CYS A 248 18.05 -9.41 -23.96
CA CYS A 248 19.16 -9.96 -23.22
C CYS A 248 19.16 -11.49 -23.34
N SER A 249 20.24 -12.04 -23.89
CA SER A 249 20.42 -13.48 -23.99
C SER A 249 20.92 -14.05 -22.65
N ALA A 250 20.64 -15.32 -22.39
CA ALA A 250 21.31 -16.01 -21.29
C ALA A 250 22.81 -16.13 -21.58
N ALA A 251 23.61 -16.19 -20.52
CA ALA A 251 25.01 -16.59 -20.61
C ALA A 251 25.13 -17.98 -21.27
N SER A 252 26.08 -18.16 -22.19
CA SER A 252 26.33 -19.44 -22.84
C SER A 252 27.81 -19.64 -23.15
N CYS A 253 28.27 -20.89 -23.11
CA CYS A 253 29.66 -21.30 -23.35
C CYS A 253 30.16 -21.16 -24.80
N ASN A 254 29.56 -20.27 -25.59
CA ASN A 254 29.89 -19.98 -26.98
C ASN A 254 29.35 -18.62 -27.44
N ASP A 255 29.14 -17.67 -26.51
CA ASP A 255 28.66 -16.31 -26.82
C ASP A 255 29.80 -15.30 -27.00
N GLY A 256 31.06 -15.71 -26.79
CA GLY A 256 32.24 -14.88 -27.00
C GLY A 256 32.51 -13.88 -25.87
N VAL A 257 31.78 -13.96 -24.75
CA VAL A 257 32.00 -13.09 -23.59
C VAL A 257 32.18 -13.91 -22.31
N ARG A 258 33.05 -13.45 -21.40
CA ARG A 258 33.21 -14.11 -20.11
C ARG A 258 32.08 -13.74 -19.17
N ASN A 259 31.07 -14.60 -19.06
CA ASN A 259 29.90 -14.40 -18.21
C ASN A 259 29.52 -15.70 -17.48
N GLY A 260 28.34 -15.78 -16.84
CA GLY A 260 27.80 -17.06 -16.34
C GLY A 260 28.57 -17.79 -15.24
N GLY A 261 29.69 -17.25 -14.75
CA GLY A 261 30.60 -17.89 -13.81
C GLY A 261 31.86 -18.49 -14.45
N GLU A 262 32.09 -18.31 -15.75
CA GLU A 262 33.22 -18.84 -16.48
C GLU A 262 34.60 -18.35 -15.97
N ILE A 263 35.61 -19.22 -16.07
CA ILE A 263 36.99 -18.88 -15.68
C ILE A 263 37.74 -18.22 -16.84
N GLY A 264 37.55 -18.69 -18.07
CA GLY A 264 37.96 -17.99 -19.29
C GLY A 264 36.76 -17.51 -20.09
N ILE A 265 36.97 -16.96 -21.29
CA ILE A 265 35.86 -16.66 -22.22
C ILE A 265 35.35 -17.99 -22.79
N ASP A 266 34.06 -18.30 -22.59
CA ASP A 266 33.39 -19.50 -23.11
C ASP A 266 33.98 -20.85 -22.63
N CYS A 267 34.81 -20.86 -21.59
CA CYS A 267 35.55 -22.04 -21.17
C CYS A 267 35.79 -22.12 -19.66
N ASP A 268 35.99 -23.37 -19.21
CA ASP A 268 36.00 -23.81 -17.80
C ASP A 268 34.68 -23.55 -17.05
N ALA A 269 34.57 -24.11 -15.85
CA ALA A 269 33.35 -24.12 -15.03
C ALA A 269 32.63 -22.74 -15.05
N PRO A 270 31.34 -22.70 -15.45
CA PRO A 270 30.43 -23.84 -15.62
C PRO A 270 30.52 -24.60 -16.95
N CYS A 271 31.36 -24.17 -17.89
CA CYS A 271 31.47 -24.78 -19.21
C CYS A 271 32.24 -26.10 -19.20
N LEU A 272 31.76 -27.06 -20.03
CA LEU A 272 32.37 -28.39 -20.16
C LEU A 272 33.75 -28.32 -20.84
N LYS A 273 33.90 -27.42 -21.82
CA LYS A 273 35.15 -27.24 -22.55
C LYS A 273 36.14 -26.43 -21.75
N ARG A 274 37.39 -26.86 -21.77
CA ARG A 274 38.48 -26.31 -20.98
C ARG A 274 39.25 -25.24 -21.75
N CYS A 275 39.74 -24.23 -21.03
CA CYS A 275 40.57 -23.19 -21.61
C CYS A 275 41.98 -23.72 -21.97
N ASN A 276 42.73 -22.95 -22.77
CA ASN A 276 44.12 -23.28 -23.10
C ASN A 276 44.98 -23.43 -21.81
N GLY A 277 45.90 -24.39 -21.81
CA GLY A 277 46.75 -24.72 -20.66
C GLY A 277 46.12 -25.70 -19.65
N ARG A 278 44.84 -26.06 -19.81
CA ARG A 278 44.17 -27.07 -18.99
C ARG A 278 44.46 -28.48 -19.50
N ALA A 279 44.48 -29.45 -18.59
CA ALA A 279 44.64 -30.85 -18.96
C ALA A 279 43.44 -31.36 -19.80
N CYS A 280 43.70 -32.19 -20.81
CA CYS A 280 42.68 -32.81 -21.69
C CYS A 280 43.08 -34.24 -22.05
N SER A 281 42.11 -35.06 -22.43
CA SER A 281 42.31 -36.42 -22.94
C SER A 281 41.97 -36.53 -24.43
N SER A 282 41.11 -35.64 -24.93
CA SER A 282 40.70 -35.57 -26.33
C SER A 282 40.56 -34.12 -26.80
N PRO A 283 40.58 -33.86 -28.13
CA PRO A 283 40.32 -32.53 -28.68
C PRO A 283 38.98 -31.91 -28.24
N ASP A 284 37.95 -32.73 -28.00
CA ASP A 284 36.61 -32.27 -27.62
C ASP A 284 36.56 -31.67 -26.20
N ASP A 285 37.54 -32.02 -25.35
CA ASP A 285 37.68 -31.44 -24.00
C ASP A 285 38.11 -29.97 -24.06
N CYS A 286 38.68 -29.52 -25.18
CA CYS A 286 39.28 -28.20 -25.32
C CYS A 286 38.37 -27.25 -26.07
N TRP A 287 38.25 -26.02 -25.57
CA TRP A 287 37.51 -24.97 -26.27
C TRP A 287 38.07 -24.72 -27.69
N SER A 288 39.39 -24.77 -27.82
CA SER A 288 40.10 -24.65 -29.10
C SER A 288 39.87 -25.83 -30.06
N GLY A 289 39.36 -26.97 -29.56
CA GLY A 289 39.34 -28.23 -30.31
C GLY A 289 40.71 -28.86 -30.53
N VAL A 290 41.74 -28.48 -29.74
CA VAL A 290 43.11 -29.00 -29.88
C VAL A 290 43.65 -29.46 -28.54
N CYS A 291 43.86 -30.78 -28.42
CA CYS A 291 44.51 -31.41 -27.27
C CYS A 291 45.90 -31.93 -27.68
N VAL A 292 46.95 -31.22 -27.28
CA VAL A 292 48.33 -31.55 -27.65
C VAL A 292 48.77 -32.79 -26.89
N ALA A 293 49.19 -33.81 -27.64
CA ALA A 293 49.64 -35.11 -27.13
C ALA A 293 48.66 -35.81 -26.17
N GLY A 294 47.36 -35.49 -26.22
CA GLY A 294 46.38 -36.03 -25.28
C GLY A 294 46.62 -35.59 -23.83
N GLN A 295 47.23 -34.40 -23.64
CA GLN A 295 47.57 -33.91 -22.30
C GLN A 295 47.14 -32.47 -22.04
N ILE A 296 47.30 -31.53 -22.97
CA ILE A 296 47.08 -30.09 -22.69
C ILE A 296 46.31 -29.41 -23.83
N CYS A 297 45.29 -28.63 -23.47
CA CYS A 297 44.57 -27.78 -24.41
C CYS A 297 45.48 -26.66 -24.93
N SER A 298 45.57 -26.51 -26.24
CA SER A 298 46.37 -25.45 -26.88
C SER A 298 45.55 -24.63 -27.87
N GLY A 299 45.96 -23.40 -28.16
CA GLY A 299 45.31 -22.55 -29.15
C GLY A 299 45.56 -23.05 -30.59
N LYS A 300 44.69 -22.65 -31.52
CA LYS A 300 44.98 -22.80 -32.95
C LYS A 300 46.03 -21.78 -33.36
N CYS A 301 47.17 -22.22 -33.90
CA CYS A 301 48.09 -21.34 -34.61
C CYS A 301 47.45 -20.99 -35.96
N PHE A 302 47.24 -19.70 -36.22
CA PHE A 302 46.84 -19.19 -37.54
C PHE A 302 48.06 -18.96 -38.42
#